data_AF-A0A529YA32-F1
#
_entry.id   AF-A0A529YA32-F1
#
_cell.length_a   1.000
_cell.length_b   1.000
_cell.length_c   1.000
_cell.angle_alpha   90.00
_cell.angle_beta   90.00
_cell.angle_gamma   90.00
#
_symmetry.space_group_name_H-M   'P 1'
#
loop_
_entity.id
_entity.type
_entity.pdbx_description
1 polymer ?
#
loop_
_entity_poly.entity_id
_entity_poly.type
_entity_poly.pdbx_seq_one_letter_code
_entity_poly.pdbx_strand_id
1 'polypeptide(L)'
;LWVAMGFVHGEPLSALFGASRRIAGGDFLKGLVAVLITSLFSEVLLYWLQPEIVRGPIAFSSWLLFLIPIALLAFLQTSSEEMLFRGYLLRGLAYRFRSPLIWAVLPGLLFTSLHWNSASTFAINACVLVSIGAFALLLTLLVYVTGNLGAGFGAHLGNNLTGFLLISHQEGYNGFALLNAKPLEGAGWTNWDAVLIAAIGIVSTLLTMLLLLHQRSPLRVGTSKQSLG
;
A
#
# COMPACT_ATOMS: atom_id res chain seq x y z
N LEU A 1 0.00 -5.27 -19.17
CA LEU A 1 -0.51 -3.87 -19.30
C LEU A 1 -0.04 -3.18 -20.57
N TRP A 2 1.27 -3.06 -20.82
CA TRP A 2 1.81 -2.37 -22.00
C TRP A 2 1.20 -2.87 -23.33
N VAL A 3 1.16 -4.20 -23.52
CA VAL A 3 0.50 -4.82 -24.69
C VAL A 3 -0.98 -4.42 -24.80
N ALA A 4 -1.75 -4.56 -23.71
CA ALA A 4 -3.17 -4.23 -23.72
C ALA A 4 -3.41 -2.74 -24.03
N MET A 5 -2.64 -1.84 -23.44
CA MET A 5 -2.75 -0.40 -23.70
C MET A 5 -2.40 -0.05 -25.15
N GLY A 6 -1.31 -0.60 -25.69
CA GLY A 6 -0.88 -0.32 -27.05
C GLY A 6 -1.78 -0.93 -28.13
N PHE A 7 -2.11 -2.23 -28.00
CA PHE A 7 -2.78 -2.97 -29.08
C PHE A 7 -4.32 -2.99 -28.97
N VAL A 8 -4.88 -2.93 -27.76
CA VAL A 8 -6.35 -2.95 -27.58
C VAL A 8 -6.90 -1.54 -27.48
N HIS A 9 -6.23 -0.66 -26.75
CA HIS A 9 -6.74 0.69 -26.46
C HIS A 9 -6.10 1.78 -27.32
N GLY A 10 -5.00 1.51 -28.02
CA GLY A 10 -4.29 2.52 -28.83
C GLY A 10 -3.73 3.68 -28.01
N GLU A 11 -3.53 3.48 -26.70
CA GLU A 11 -3.15 4.53 -25.74
C GLU A 11 -1.79 4.21 -25.09
N PRO A 12 -0.96 5.22 -24.78
CA PRO A 12 0.28 5.00 -24.05
C PRO A 12 0.00 4.56 -22.61
N LEU A 13 0.95 3.84 -22.02
CA LEU A 13 0.85 3.38 -20.63
C LEU A 13 0.67 4.54 -19.63
N SER A 14 1.19 5.72 -19.96
CA SER A 14 1.05 6.95 -19.17
C SER A 14 -0.40 7.43 -19.04
N ALA A 15 -1.31 7.01 -19.92
CA ALA A 15 -2.74 7.27 -19.79
C ALA A 15 -3.32 6.69 -18.49
N LEU A 16 -2.68 5.67 -17.90
CA LEU A 16 -3.09 5.08 -16.63
C LEU A 16 -2.72 5.94 -15.41
N PHE A 17 -1.82 6.90 -15.54
CA PHE A 17 -1.35 7.71 -14.40
C PHE A 17 -2.40 8.72 -13.92
N GLY A 18 -3.15 9.33 -14.84
CA GLY A 18 -4.08 10.41 -14.54
C GLY A 18 -4.45 11.18 -15.79
N ALA A 19 -5.38 12.13 -15.68
CA ALA A 19 -5.81 12.97 -16.81
C ALA A 19 -4.62 13.70 -17.48
N SER A 20 -3.64 14.15 -16.69
CA SER A 20 -2.43 14.81 -17.20
C SER A 20 -1.37 13.86 -17.78
N ARG A 21 -1.61 12.55 -17.77
CA ARG A 21 -0.67 11.49 -18.19
C ARG A 21 0.70 11.55 -17.49
N ARG A 22 0.77 12.20 -16.33
CA ARG A 22 1.96 12.34 -15.49
C ARG A 22 1.60 12.00 -14.06
N ILE A 23 2.53 11.39 -13.34
CA ILE A 23 2.38 11.18 -11.90
C ILE A 23 2.48 12.53 -11.20
N ALA A 24 1.53 12.82 -10.30
CA ALA A 24 1.58 13.99 -9.44
C ALA A 24 2.66 13.81 -8.36
N GLY A 25 3.92 14.16 -8.66
CA GLY A 25 5.07 13.91 -7.79
C GLY A 25 4.96 14.51 -6.39
N GLY A 26 4.33 15.68 -6.26
CA GLY A 26 4.06 16.29 -4.95
C GLY A 26 3.09 15.46 -4.10
N ASP A 27 2.04 14.93 -4.72
CA ASP A 27 1.07 14.08 -4.04
C ASP A 27 1.64 12.68 -3.76
N PHE A 28 2.51 12.16 -4.64
CA PHE A 28 3.32 10.97 -4.36
C PHE A 28 4.16 11.12 -3.10
N LEU A 29 4.92 12.22 -2.98
CA LEU A 29 5.74 12.45 -1.79
C LEU A 29 4.87 12.57 -0.52
N LYS A 30 3.73 13.28 -0.59
CA LYS A 30 2.80 13.38 0.54
C LYS A 30 2.26 12.01 0.96
N GLY A 31 1.84 11.17 0.00
CA GLY A 31 1.37 9.81 0.25
C GLY A 31 2.42 8.95 0.93
N LEU A 32 3.65 8.99 0.42
CA LEU A 32 4.80 8.28 0.99
C LEU A 32 5.09 8.72 2.42
N VAL A 33 5.19 10.03 2.67
CA VAL A 33 5.45 10.58 4.00
C VAL A 33 4.33 10.24 4.99
N ALA A 34 3.07 10.38 4.57
CA ALA A 34 1.93 10.06 5.43
C ALA A 34 1.96 8.59 5.87
N VAL A 35 2.22 7.66 4.94
CA VAL A 35 2.30 6.24 5.28
C VAL A 35 3.49 5.94 6.17
N LEU A 36 4.68 6.50 5.90
CA LEU A 36 5.84 6.28 6.79
C LEU A 36 5.55 6.73 8.24
N ILE A 37 4.84 7.84 8.43
CA ILE A 37 4.41 8.30 9.76
C ILE A 37 3.44 7.28 10.39
N THR A 38 2.44 6.83 9.65
CA THR A 38 1.44 5.90 10.19
C THR A 38 1.96 4.47 10.36
N SER A 39 2.95 4.07 9.57
CA SER A 39 3.67 2.81 9.74
C SER A 39 4.51 2.85 11.01
N LEU A 40 5.24 3.94 11.27
CA LEU A 40 5.92 4.10 12.56
C LEU A 40 4.93 4.03 13.74
N PHE A 41 3.78 4.69 13.61
CA PHE A 41 2.71 4.60 14.60
C PHE A 41 2.19 3.16 14.79
N SER A 42 1.93 2.41 13.71
CA SER A 42 1.48 1.02 13.81
C SER A 42 2.54 0.13 14.45
N GLU A 43 3.81 0.30 14.11
CA GLU A 43 4.92 -0.46 14.70
C GLU A 43 5.05 -0.24 16.21
N VAL A 44 4.85 1.00 16.69
CA VAL A 44 4.83 1.28 18.14
C VAL A 44 3.70 0.52 18.84
N LEU A 45 2.51 0.45 18.24
CA LEU A 45 1.38 -0.28 18.82
C LEU A 45 1.56 -1.80 18.74
N LEU A 46 2.11 -2.30 17.63
CA LEU A 46 2.43 -3.73 17.46
C LEU A 46 3.51 -4.17 18.46
N TYR A 47 4.52 -3.35 18.71
CA TYR A 47 5.53 -3.61 19.73
C TYR A 47 4.94 -3.67 21.14
N TRP A 48 3.96 -2.81 21.45
CA TRP A 48 3.26 -2.88 22.74
C TRP A 48 2.42 -4.15 22.89
N LEU A 49 1.83 -4.64 21.79
CA LEU A 49 1.08 -5.90 21.75
C LEU A 49 1.99 -7.13 21.86
N GLN A 50 3.09 -7.14 21.12
CA GLN A 50 4.11 -8.20 21.15
C GLN A 50 5.50 -7.54 21.16
N PRO A 51 6.17 -7.45 22.33
CA PRO A 51 7.43 -6.74 22.49
C PRO A 51 8.63 -7.56 21.97
N GLU A 52 8.53 -8.00 20.71
CA GLU A 52 9.55 -8.78 20.03
C GLU A 52 9.99 -8.04 18.76
N ILE A 53 11.14 -7.39 18.85
CA ILE A 53 11.87 -6.85 17.70
C ILE A 53 13.32 -7.28 17.87
N VAL A 54 13.81 -8.05 16.91
CA VAL A 54 15.19 -8.55 16.88
C VAL A 54 15.90 -8.06 15.63
N ARG A 55 17.23 -8.06 15.67
CA ARG A 55 18.03 -7.74 14.49
C ARG A 55 17.82 -8.81 13.41
N GLY A 56 17.46 -8.38 12.20
CA GLY A 56 17.36 -9.28 11.05
C GLY A 56 18.71 -9.94 10.71
N PRO A 57 18.71 -11.10 10.03
CA PRO A 57 19.91 -11.89 9.74
C PRO A 57 20.88 -11.21 8.76
N ILE A 58 20.43 -10.20 7.99
CA ILE A 58 21.26 -9.47 7.04
C ILE A 58 22.30 -8.60 7.77
N ALA A 59 23.58 -8.70 7.40
CA ALA A 59 24.62 -7.80 7.91
C ALA A 59 24.31 -6.34 7.54
N PHE A 60 24.66 -5.38 8.40
CA PHE A 60 24.32 -3.96 8.16
C PHE A 60 24.95 -3.40 6.87
N SER A 61 26.18 -3.81 6.56
CA SER A 61 26.85 -3.44 5.30
C SER A 61 26.12 -4.01 4.07
N SER A 62 25.68 -5.26 4.13
CA SER A 62 24.87 -5.88 3.08
C SER A 62 23.52 -5.19 2.93
N TRP A 63 22.88 -4.82 4.05
CA TRP A 63 21.63 -4.08 4.03
C TRP A 63 21.78 -2.72 3.31
N LEU A 64 22.85 -1.96 3.59
CA LEU A 64 23.16 -0.72 2.87
C LEU A 64 23.41 -0.96 1.37
N LEU A 65 24.12 -2.04 1.03
CA LEU A 65 24.40 -2.42 -0.36
C LEU A 65 23.11 -2.74 -1.13
N PHE A 66 22.16 -3.44 -0.49
CA PHE A 66 20.90 -3.87 -1.12
C PHE A 66 19.76 -2.86 -0.98
N LEU A 67 19.97 -1.76 -0.24
CA LEU A 67 18.95 -0.73 -0.02
C LEU A 67 18.34 -0.22 -1.33
N ILE A 68 19.19 0.20 -2.29
CA ILE A 68 18.75 0.74 -3.58
C ILE A 68 18.12 -0.36 -4.45
N PRO A 69 18.75 -1.55 -4.66
CA PRO A 69 18.13 -2.64 -5.40
C PRO A 69 16.74 -3.03 -4.89
N ILE A 70 16.57 -3.21 -3.58
CA ILE A 70 15.28 -3.59 -2.99
C ILE A 70 14.27 -2.46 -3.16
N ALA A 71 14.67 -1.20 -2.97
CA ALA A 71 13.76 -0.07 -3.18
C ALA A 71 13.28 0.04 -4.63
N LEU A 72 14.15 -0.25 -5.62
CA LEU A 72 13.78 -0.28 -7.03
C LEU A 72 12.84 -1.45 -7.36
N LEU A 73 13.05 -2.61 -6.76
CA LEU A 73 12.16 -3.76 -6.91
C LEU A 73 10.79 -3.48 -6.27
N ALA A 74 10.76 -2.89 -5.08
CA ALA A 74 9.52 -2.46 -4.42
C ALA A 74 8.79 -1.41 -5.26
N PHE A 75 9.52 -0.45 -5.86
CA PHE A 75 8.96 0.53 -6.79
C PHE A 75 8.35 -0.15 -8.03
N LEU A 76 9.05 -1.11 -8.63
CA LEU A 76 8.55 -1.85 -9.79
C LEU A 76 7.30 -2.68 -9.45
N GLN A 77 7.30 -3.36 -8.30
CA GLN A 77 6.18 -4.17 -7.83
C GLN A 77 4.96 -3.29 -7.54
N THR A 78 5.10 -2.29 -6.66
CA THR A 78 3.99 -1.39 -6.29
C THR A 78 3.49 -0.57 -7.49
N SER A 79 4.37 -0.08 -8.37
CA SER A 79 3.92 0.60 -9.60
C SER A 79 3.11 -0.31 -10.51
N SER A 80 3.53 -1.56 -10.68
CA SER A 80 2.81 -2.54 -11.49
C SER A 80 1.41 -2.83 -10.93
N GLU A 81 1.31 -3.00 -9.61
CA GLU A 81 0.04 -3.23 -8.92
C GLU A 81 -0.88 -2.01 -8.98
N GLU A 82 -0.37 -0.81 -8.69
CA GLU A 82 -1.17 0.42 -8.76
C GLU A 82 -1.68 0.69 -10.17
N MET A 83 -0.84 0.47 -11.19
CA MET A 83 -1.23 0.62 -12.58
C MET A 83 -2.26 -0.42 -13.03
N LEU A 84 -2.17 -1.67 -12.54
CA LEU A 84 -3.15 -2.70 -12.85
C LEU A 84 -4.49 -2.44 -12.17
N PHE A 85 -4.48 -2.29 -10.85
CA PHE A 85 -5.70 -2.25 -10.05
C PHE A 85 -6.39 -0.88 -10.10
N ARG A 86 -5.64 0.21 -9.91
CA ARG A 86 -6.22 1.58 -9.86
C ARG A 86 -6.10 2.35 -11.17
N GLY A 87 -5.10 2.01 -11.99
CA GLY A 87 -4.94 2.58 -13.33
C GLY A 87 -5.90 1.93 -14.33
N TYR A 88 -5.75 0.62 -14.54
CA TYR A 88 -6.43 -0.10 -15.61
C TYR A 88 -7.82 -0.61 -15.22
N LEU A 89 -7.91 -1.47 -14.19
CA LEU A 89 -9.18 -2.10 -13.80
C LEU A 89 -10.20 -1.08 -13.28
N LEU A 90 -9.81 -0.24 -12.31
CA LEU A 90 -10.68 0.79 -11.74
C LEU A 90 -11.27 1.71 -12.83
N ARG A 91 -10.43 2.25 -13.71
CA ARG A 91 -10.87 3.18 -14.77
C ARG A 91 -11.69 2.49 -15.84
N GLY A 92 -11.26 1.31 -16.29
CA GLY A 92 -11.98 0.54 -17.30
C GLY A 92 -13.37 0.15 -16.83
N LEU A 93 -13.50 -0.29 -15.57
CA LEU A 93 -14.79 -0.62 -14.98
C LEU A 93 -15.64 0.63 -14.73
N ALA A 94 -15.05 1.74 -14.27
CA ALA A 94 -15.76 3.00 -14.05
C ALA A 94 -16.30 3.60 -15.36
N TYR A 95 -15.61 3.37 -16.48
CA TYR A 95 -16.10 3.75 -17.81
C TYR A 95 -17.32 2.93 -18.24
N ARG A 96 -17.35 1.64 -17.88
CA ARG A 96 -18.41 0.70 -18.32
C ARG A 96 -19.62 0.64 -17.38
N PHE A 97 -19.43 0.86 -16.09
CA PHE A 97 -20.43 0.65 -15.04
C PHE A 97 -20.52 1.85 -14.10
N ARG A 98 -21.74 2.22 -13.73
CA ARG A 98 -21.99 3.31 -12.76
C ARG A 98 -21.82 2.89 -11.29
N SER A 99 -21.93 1.59 -10.98
CA SER A 99 -21.92 1.10 -9.60
C SER A 99 -20.51 1.07 -9.00
N PRO A 100 -20.25 1.78 -7.88
CA PRO A 100 -18.95 1.74 -7.19
C PRO A 100 -18.61 0.35 -6.62
N LEU A 101 -19.61 -0.51 -6.42
CA LEU A 101 -19.36 -1.90 -6.07
C LEU A 101 -18.60 -2.63 -7.17
N ILE A 102 -18.86 -2.30 -8.44
CA ILE A 102 -18.20 -2.93 -9.59
C ILE A 102 -16.84 -2.29 -9.82
N TRP A 103 -16.75 -0.96 -9.91
CA TRP A 103 -15.51 -0.34 -10.32
C TRP A 103 -14.50 -0.12 -9.19
N ALA A 104 -14.92 -0.06 -7.92
CA ALA A 104 -14.01 0.08 -6.77
C ALA A 104 -13.90 -1.18 -5.92
N VAL A 105 -15.04 -1.72 -5.44
CA VAL A 105 -15.03 -2.81 -4.46
C VAL A 105 -14.53 -4.11 -5.07
N LEU A 106 -14.98 -4.48 -6.27
CA LEU A 106 -14.54 -5.73 -6.92
C LEU A 106 -13.02 -5.80 -7.16
N PRO A 107 -12.35 -4.80 -7.78
CA PRO A 107 -10.88 -4.79 -7.88
C PRO A 107 -10.18 -4.80 -6.52
N GLY A 108 -10.73 -4.09 -5.52
CA GLY A 108 -10.20 -4.06 -4.16
C GLY A 108 -10.27 -5.43 -3.47
N LEU A 109 -11.38 -6.14 -3.60
CA LEU A 109 -11.52 -7.51 -3.09
C LEU A 109 -10.58 -8.49 -3.80
N LEU A 110 -10.45 -8.37 -5.13
CA LEU A 110 -9.49 -9.18 -5.88
C LEU A 110 -8.07 -8.94 -5.37
N PHE A 111 -7.63 -7.69 -5.28
CA PHE A 111 -6.32 -7.33 -4.74
C PHE A 111 -6.10 -7.89 -3.34
N THR A 112 -7.08 -7.71 -2.45
CA THR A 112 -7.01 -8.18 -1.06
C THR A 112 -6.88 -9.71 -1.01
N SER A 113 -7.70 -10.44 -1.80
CA SER A 113 -7.69 -11.91 -1.82
C SER A 113 -6.37 -12.54 -2.24
N LEU A 114 -5.53 -11.83 -3.00
CA LEU A 114 -4.19 -12.29 -3.39
C LEU A 114 -3.22 -12.43 -2.22
N HIS A 115 -3.57 -11.87 -1.04
CA HIS A 115 -2.74 -11.89 0.16
C HIS A 115 -3.13 -13.02 1.13
N TRP A 116 -3.99 -13.95 0.73
CA TRP A 116 -4.28 -15.14 1.52
C TRP A 116 -3.01 -15.98 1.69
N ASN A 117 -2.69 -16.37 2.92
CA ASN A 117 -1.55 -17.23 3.24
C ASN A 117 -2.02 -18.53 3.92
N SER A 118 -1.83 -19.67 3.25
CA SER A 118 -2.23 -20.98 3.79
C SER A 118 -1.43 -21.44 5.01
N ALA A 119 -0.28 -20.83 5.29
CA ALA A 119 0.52 -21.11 6.50
C ALA A 119 -0.04 -20.40 7.75
N SER A 120 -0.84 -19.34 7.58
CA SER A 120 -1.41 -18.57 8.69
C SER A 120 -2.72 -19.17 9.21
N THR A 121 -3.02 -18.93 10.49
CA THR A 121 -4.35 -19.26 11.05
C THR A 121 -5.46 -18.46 10.36
N PHE A 122 -6.69 -18.94 10.44
CA PHE A 122 -7.84 -18.22 9.87
C PHE A 122 -8.00 -16.81 10.47
N ALA A 123 -7.81 -16.67 11.79
CA ALA A 123 -7.93 -15.38 12.47
C ALA A 123 -6.88 -14.37 11.99
N ILE A 124 -5.62 -14.81 11.81
CA ILE A 124 -4.57 -13.95 11.27
C ILE A 124 -4.82 -13.61 9.80
N ASN A 125 -5.22 -14.58 8.97
CA ASN A 125 -5.62 -14.27 7.60
C ASN A 125 -6.73 -13.22 7.56
N ALA A 126 -7.76 -13.37 8.40
CA ALA A 126 -8.85 -12.40 8.46
C ALA A 126 -8.37 -11.00 8.84
N CYS A 127 -7.51 -10.84 9.86
CA CYS A 127 -7.04 -9.52 10.27
C CYS A 127 -6.12 -8.86 9.24
N VAL A 128 -5.26 -9.65 8.59
CA VAL A 128 -4.38 -9.19 7.51
C VAL A 128 -5.21 -8.72 6.31
N LEU A 129 -6.18 -9.54 5.87
CA LEU A 129 -7.05 -9.18 4.75
C LEU A 129 -7.93 -7.96 5.05
N VAL A 130 -8.44 -7.82 6.27
CA VAL A 130 -9.18 -6.61 6.69
C VAL A 130 -8.27 -5.37 6.62
N SER A 131 -7.04 -5.48 7.12
CA SER A 131 -6.08 -4.37 7.11
C SER A 131 -5.67 -3.97 5.68
N ILE A 132 -5.34 -4.96 4.83
CA ILE A 132 -5.01 -4.75 3.42
C ILE A 132 -6.21 -4.20 2.65
N GLY A 133 -7.42 -4.72 2.90
CA GLY A 133 -8.65 -4.25 2.29
C GLY A 133 -8.94 -2.79 2.65
N ALA A 134 -8.80 -2.41 3.92
CA ALA A 134 -8.94 -1.02 4.35
C ALA A 134 -7.92 -0.10 3.66
N PHE A 135 -6.65 -0.51 3.62
CA PHE A 135 -5.61 0.26 2.93
C PHE A 135 -5.88 0.36 1.43
N ALA A 136 -6.29 -0.74 0.78
CA ALA A 136 -6.62 -0.79 -0.64
C ALA A 136 -7.80 0.13 -1.01
N LEU A 137 -8.81 0.22 -0.12
CA LEU A 137 -9.92 1.16 -0.23
C LEU A 137 -9.44 2.61 -0.11
N LEU A 138 -8.53 2.91 0.82
CA LEU A 138 -7.91 4.23 0.92
C LEU A 138 -7.16 4.60 -0.37
N LEU A 139 -6.33 3.70 -0.91
CA LEU A 139 -5.60 3.98 -2.16
C LEU A 139 -6.57 4.26 -3.31
N THR A 140 -7.68 3.52 -3.37
CA THR A 140 -8.75 3.74 -4.35
C THR A 140 -9.41 5.11 -4.18
N LEU A 141 -9.71 5.50 -2.94
CA LEU A 141 -10.25 6.82 -2.61
C LEU A 141 -9.29 7.94 -3.01
N LEU A 142 -7.98 7.79 -2.77
CA LEU A 142 -6.99 8.79 -3.17
C LEU A 142 -6.99 8.98 -4.70
N VAL A 143 -7.09 7.92 -5.48
CA VAL A 143 -7.19 7.99 -6.95
C VAL A 143 -8.51 8.63 -7.37
N TYR A 144 -9.62 8.31 -6.71
CA TYR A 144 -10.92 8.91 -6.98
C TYR A 144 -10.94 10.42 -6.73
N VAL A 145 -10.35 10.88 -5.62
CA VAL A 145 -10.33 12.29 -5.23
C VAL A 145 -9.32 13.11 -6.05
N THR A 146 -8.16 12.54 -6.36
CA THR A 146 -7.09 13.28 -7.05
C THR A 146 -7.10 13.11 -8.57
N GLY A 147 -7.80 12.09 -9.09
CA GLY A 147 -7.72 11.69 -10.49
C GLY A 147 -6.33 11.22 -10.91
N ASN A 148 -5.43 10.91 -9.96
CA ASN A 148 -4.03 10.59 -10.21
C ASN A 148 -3.57 9.42 -9.33
N LEU A 149 -2.67 8.57 -9.85
CA LEU A 149 -2.08 7.48 -9.08
C LEU A 149 -1.08 7.95 -8.02
N GLY A 150 -0.53 9.17 -8.14
CA GLY A 150 0.60 9.64 -7.33
C GLY A 150 0.45 9.40 -5.83
N ALA A 151 -0.62 9.93 -5.22
CA ALA A 151 -0.84 9.79 -3.78
C ALA A 151 -0.93 8.32 -3.32
N GLY A 152 -1.72 7.51 -4.04
CA GLY A 152 -1.87 6.09 -3.72
C GLY A 152 -0.57 5.30 -3.90
N PHE A 153 0.17 5.60 -4.97
CA PHE A 153 1.45 4.97 -5.26
C PHE A 153 2.52 5.29 -4.23
N GLY A 154 2.65 6.56 -3.82
CA GLY A 154 3.59 6.93 -2.76
C GLY A 154 3.28 6.23 -1.44
N ALA A 155 1.99 6.19 -1.07
CA ALA A 155 1.52 5.49 0.11
C ALA A 155 1.84 3.98 0.05
N HIS A 156 1.51 3.30 -1.04
CA HIS A 156 1.79 1.88 -1.23
C HIS A 156 3.29 1.57 -1.16
N LEU A 157 4.12 2.37 -1.86
CA LEU A 157 5.57 2.23 -1.81
C LEU A 157 6.11 2.39 -0.39
N GLY A 158 5.66 3.41 0.36
CA GLY A 158 6.07 3.64 1.74
C GLY A 158 5.77 2.44 2.66
N ASN A 159 4.60 1.84 2.49
CA ASN A 159 4.21 0.63 3.22
C ASN A 159 5.17 -0.53 2.92
N ASN A 160 5.42 -0.82 1.64
CA ASN A 160 6.26 -1.97 1.26
C ASN A 160 7.74 -1.74 1.59
N LEU A 161 8.25 -0.51 1.47
CA LEU A 161 9.61 -0.20 1.94
C LEU A 161 9.75 -0.42 3.44
N THR A 162 8.73 -0.10 4.24
CA THR A 162 8.75 -0.37 5.69
C THR A 162 8.87 -1.88 5.95
N GLY A 163 7.98 -2.68 5.34
CA GLY A 163 7.97 -4.13 5.53
C GLY A 163 9.21 -4.86 4.96
N PHE A 164 9.74 -4.42 3.81
CA PHE A 164 10.83 -5.11 3.14
C PHE A 164 12.22 -4.70 3.65
N LEU A 165 12.41 -3.44 4.05
CA LEU A 165 13.72 -2.91 4.42
C LEU A 165 13.87 -2.64 5.91
N LEU A 166 12.81 -2.26 6.62
CA LEU A 166 12.92 -1.79 7.99
C LEU A 166 12.53 -2.86 9.01
N ILE A 167 11.25 -3.18 9.10
CA ILE A 167 10.70 -4.13 10.09
C ILE A 167 9.81 -5.13 9.36
N SER A 168 10.24 -6.38 9.29
CA SER A 168 9.46 -7.45 8.67
C SER A 168 8.63 -8.19 9.71
N HIS A 169 7.35 -8.38 9.38
CA HIS A 169 6.40 -9.25 10.06
C HIS A 169 6.07 -10.51 9.23
N GLN A 170 6.82 -10.78 8.16
CA GLN A 170 6.56 -11.88 7.25
C GLN A 170 7.82 -12.71 7.03
N GLU A 171 7.73 -14.01 7.21
CA GLU A 171 8.90 -14.90 7.12
C GLU A 171 9.64 -14.78 5.78
N GLY A 172 8.90 -14.62 4.68
CA GLY A 172 9.45 -14.49 3.33
C GLY A 172 10.32 -13.24 3.09
N TYR A 173 10.18 -12.19 3.91
CA TYR A 173 10.91 -10.94 3.76
C TYR A 173 11.98 -10.71 4.84
N ASN A 174 12.03 -11.58 5.86
CA ASN A 174 12.99 -11.50 6.97
C ASN A 174 14.46 -11.51 6.51
N GLY A 175 14.77 -12.06 5.33
CA GLY A 175 16.14 -12.08 4.79
C GLY A 175 16.68 -10.70 4.38
N PHE A 176 15.80 -9.72 4.14
CA PHE A 176 16.17 -8.39 3.64
C PHE A 176 15.93 -7.25 4.64
N ALA A 177 15.03 -7.45 5.61
CA ALA A 177 14.70 -6.43 6.59
C ALA A 177 15.82 -6.22 7.62
N LEU A 178 15.98 -4.97 8.05
CA LEU A 178 16.94 -4.61 9.09
C LEU A 178 16.57 -5.22 10.44
N LEU A 179 15.28 -5.21 10.75
CA LEU A 179 14.69 -5.73 11.98
C LEU A 179 13.60 -6.72 11.62
N ASN A 180 13.43 -7.74 12.46
CA ASN A 180 12.33 -8.69 12.35
C ASN A 180 11.50 -8.61 13.63
N ALA A 181 10.21 -8.51 13.46
CA ALA A 181 9.24 -8.70 14.53
C ALA A 181 8.67 -10.12 14.46
N LYS A 182 7.85 -10.50 15.44
CA LYS A 182 7.15 -11.79 15.41
C LYS A 182 6.40 -11.96 14.08
N PRO A 183 6.69 -13.02 13.30
CA PRO A 183 6.01 -13.25 12.03
C PRO A 183 4.52 -13.48 12.23
N LEU A 184 3.70 -12.93 11.34
CA LEU A 184 2.24 -13.12 11.37
C LEU A 184 1.87 -14.57 11.04
N GLU A 185 2.66 -15.24 10.22
CA GLU A 185 2.54 -16.68 9.94
C GLU A 185 2.94 -17.56 11.13
N GLY A 186 3.65 -16.98 12.10
CA GLY A 186 4.20 -17.69 13.25
C GLY A 186 3.13 -18.23 14.20
N ALA A 187 3.51 -19.23 14.99
CA ALA A 187 2.64 -19.77 16.02
C ALA A 187 2.43 -18.80 17.20
N GLY A 188 1.40 -19.07 18.01
CA GLY A 188 1.19 -18.37 19.28
C GLY A 188 0.50 -17.00 19.15
N TRP A 189 -0.17 -16.72 18.03
CA TRP A 189 -1.15 -15.64 17.94
C TRP A 189 -2.51 -16.13 18.44
N THR A 190 -3.16 -15.34 19.30
CA THR A 190 -4.53 -15.60 19.73
C THR A 190 -5.54 -14.90 18.82
N ASN A 191 -6.81 -15.30 18.90
CA ASN A 191 -7.89 -14.59 18.20
C ASN A 191 -8.00 -13.12 18.67
N TRP A 192 -7.67 -12.84 19.94
CA TRP A 192 -7.68 -11.46 20.42
C TRP A 192 -6.56 -10.63 19.82
N ASP A 193 -5.37 -11.19 19.68
CA ASP A 193 -4.26 -10.51 19.01
C ASP A 193 -4.62 -10.18 17.57
N ALA A 194 -5.27 -11.11 16.85
CA ALA A 194 -5.73 -10.86 15.49
C ALA A 194 -6.71 -9.68 15.41
N VAL A 195 -7.66 -9.56 16.36
CA VAL A 195 -8.56 -8.40 16.40
C VAL A 195 -7.79 -7.10 16.67
N LEU A 196 -6.83 -7.12 17.58
CA LEU A 196 -6.01 -5.94 17.90
C LEU A 196 -5.13 -5.53 16.70
N ILE A 197 -4.54 -6.49 15.98
CA ILE A 197 -3.79 -6.24 14.75
C ILE A 197 -4.68 -5.61 13.69
N ALA A 198 -5.90 -6.14 13.47
CA ALA A 198 -6.87 -5.55 12.55
C ALA A 198 -7.21 -4.11 12.96
N ALA A 199 -7.45 -3.87 14.25
CA ALA A 199 -7.75 -2.54 14.77
C ALA A 199 -6.59 -1.55 14.54
N ILE A 200 -5.34 -1.97 14.81
CA ILE A 200 -4.15 -1.17 14.54
C ILE A 200 -4.05 -0.82 13.05
N GLY A 201 -4.25 -1.79 12.16
CA GLY A 201 -4.22 -1.58 10.71
C GLY A 201 -5.30 -0.60 10.22
N ILE A 202 -6.54 -0.75 10.73
CA ILE A 202 -7.65 0.15 10.40
C ILE A 202 -7.40 1.56 10.93
N VAL A 203 -7.00 1.72 12.19
CA VAL A 203 -6.72 3.02 12.78
C VAL A 203 -5.59 3.72 12.02
N SER A 204 -4.52 3.00 11.70
CA SER A 204 -3.39 3.55 10.94
C SER A 204 -3.83 4.01 9.55
N THR A 205 -4.66 3.22 8.86
CA THR A 205 -5.26 3.61 7.58
C THR A 205 -6.13 4.86 7.69
N LEU A 206 -6.97 4.96 8.73
CA LEU A 206 -7.81 6.14 8.98
C LEU A 206 -6.98 7.38 9.31
N LEU A 207 -5.86 7.22 10.02
CA LEU A 207 -4.90 8.30 10.25
C LEU A 207 -4.23 8.73 8.94
N THR A 208 -3.83 7.81 8.07
CA THR A 208 -3.29 8.13 6.74
C THR A 208 -4.34 8.91 5.93
N MET A 209 -5.61 8.48 5.97
CA MET A 209 -6.71 9.17 5.33
C MET A 209 -6.87 10.61 5.86
N LEU A 210 -6.83 10.79 7.18
CA LEU A 210 -6.91 12.11 7.81
C LEU A 210 -5.74 13.01 7.37
N LEU A 211 -4.51 12.49 7.38
CA LEU A 211 -3.32 13.23 6.95
C LEU A 211 -3.42 13.65 5.48
N LEU A 212 -3.96 12.82 4.60
CA LEU A 212 -3.99 13.11 3.16
C LEU A 212 -5.23 13.90 2.72
N LEU A 213 -6.35 13.81 3.43
CA LEU A 213 -7.62 14.40 2.97
C LEU A 213 -8.14 15.55 3.85
N HIS A 214 -7.68 15.69 5.10
CA HIS A 214 -8.15 16.76 5.98
C HIS A 214 -7.74 18.14 5.47
N GLN A 215 -8.66 19.10 5.51
CA GLN A 215 -8.49 20.42 4.89
C GLN A 215 -7.30 21.22 5.46
N ARG A 216 -7.00 21.04 6.74
CA ARG A 216 -5.91 21.73 7.46
C ARG A 216 -4.60 20.94 7.50
N SER A 217 -4.57 19.75 6.90
CA SER A 217 -3.35 18.94 6.92
C SER A 217 -2.28 19.52 6.00
N PRO A 218 -1.01 19.62 6.43
CA PRO A 218 0.09 20.00 5.54
C PRO A 218 0.36 18.95 4.45
N LEU A 219 -0.09 17.70 4.66
CA LEU A 219 0.04 16.60 3.70
C LEU A 219 -1.18 16.45 2.78
N ARG A 220 -2.10 17.41 2.79
CA ARG A 220 -3.31 17.34 1.96
C ARG A 220 -2.98 17.20 0.48
N VAL A 221 -3.55 16.19 -0.18
CA VAL A 221 -3.37 15.92 -1.62
C VAL A 221 -4.39 16.65 -2.49
N GLY A 222 -4.17 16.71 -3.81
CA GLY A 222 -5.10 17.33 -4.74
C GLY A 222 -5.16 18.87 -4.65
N THR A 223 -4.19 19.49 -3.99
CA THR A 223 -4.13 20.96 -3.82
C THR A 223 -3.50 21.67 -5.01
N SER A 224 -2.71 20.98 -5.83
CA SER A 224 -2.18 21.52 -7.07
C SER A 224 -3.29 21.53 -8.12
N LYS A 225 -3.85 22.72 -8.40
CA LYS A 225 -4.62 22.96 -9.63
C LYS A 225 -3.69 22.66 -10.80
N GLN A 226 -3.72 21.46 -11.35
CA GLN A 226 -3.19 21.23 -12.68
C GLN A 226 -4.17 21.94 -13.62
N SER A 227 -3.73 23.09 -14.14
CA SER A 227 -4.43 23.91 -15.10
C SER A 227 -4.99 23.01 -16.20
N LEU A 228 -6.32 22.96 -16.30
CA LEU A 228 -7.01 22.63 -17.53
C LEU A 228 -6.60 23.69 -18.54
N GLY A 229 -5.53 23.40 -19.29
CA GLY A 229 -5.08 24.13 -20.47
C GLY A 229 -5.23 23.22 -21.67
#